data_AF-A0A3N5KRS2-F1
#
_entry.id   AF-A0A3N5KRS2-F1
#
_cell.length_a   1.000
_cell.length_b   1.000
_cell.length_c   1.000
_cell.angle_alpha   90.00
_cell.angle_beta   90.00
_cell.angle_gamma   90.00
#
_symmetry.space_group_name_H-M   'P 1'
#
loop_
_entity.id
_entity.type
_entity.pdbx_description
1 polymer ?
#
loop_
_entity_poly.entity_id
_entity_poly.type
_entity_poly.pdbx_seq_one_letter_code
_entity_poly.pdbx_strand_id
1 'polypeptide(L)'
;MNDRPHRGTIFVEDAELLAQQAYPEHQYVIRLHAPKCAAAATPGSFAHLSCDPMLPMRRPLSIMRADAAAGWIEILYKIVGPGLAALSKQPVGATLSVMGPIGRG
;
A
#
# COMPACT_ATOMS: atom_id res chain seq x y z
N MET A 1 31.83 2.06 -13.39
CA MET A 1 30.84 1.49 -12.45
C MET A 1 29.47 1.90 -12.95
N ASN A 2 28.60 0.93 -13.24
CA ASN A 2 27.31 1.19 -13.90
C ASN A 2 26.31 1.67 -12.83
N ASP A 3 26.35 2.96 -12.52
CA ASP A 3 25.45 3.59 -11.56
C ASP A 3 24.05 3.61 -12.16
N ARG A 4 23.18 2.69 -11.69
CA ARG A 4 21.80 2.60 -12.14
C ARG A 4 20.93 3.20 -11.04
N PRO A 5 20.60 4.51 -11.09
CA PRO A 5 19.93 5.23 -10.00
C PRO A 5 18.51 4.72 -9.67
N HIS A 6 18.01 3.73 -10.40
CA HIS A 6 16.66 3.17 -10.25
C HIS A 6 16.65 1.73 -9.74
N ARG A 7 17.81 1.13 -9.43
CA ARG A 7 17.87 -0.24 -8.92
C ARG A 7 17.73 -0.24 -7.40
N GLY A 8 16.81 -1.04 -6.88
CA GLY A 8 16.62 -1.20 -5.43
C GLY A 8 15.78 -0.11 -4.75
N THR A 9 15.04 0.69 -5.52
CA THR A 9 14.18 1.78 -5.00
C THR A 9 12.72 1.36 -4.80
N ILE A 10 12.33 0.16 -5.27
CA ILE A 10 11.00 -0.42 -5.09
C ILE A 10 11.14 -1.64 -4.20
N PHE A 11 10.46 -1.63 -3.06
CA PHE A 11 10.49 -2.72 -2.09
C PHE A 11 9.29 -3.62 -2.28
N VAL A 12 9.45 -4.91 -1.98
CA VAL A 12 8.35 -5.84 -1.78
C VAL A 12 8.44 -6.29 -0.34
N GLU A 13 7.38 -6.06 0.43
CA GLU A 13 7.31 -6.46 1.84
C GLU A 13 5.91 -6.94 2.21
N ASP A 14 5.88 -7.80 3.22
CA ASP A 14 4.66 -8.28 3.85
C ASP A 14 4.26 -7.27 4.92
N ALA A 15 3.15 -6.57 4.71
CA ALA A 15 2.69 -5.49 5.56
C ALA A 15 1.46 -5.89 6.35
N GLU A 16 1.48 -5.64 7.66
CA GLU A 16 0.33 -5.87 8.53
C GLU A 16 -0.71 -4.74 8.37
N LEU A 17 -1.98 -5.11 8.22
CA LEU A 17 -3.10 -4.18 8.25
C LEU A 17 -3.37 -3.72 9.68
N LEU A 18 -2.84 -2.56 10.05
CA LEU A 18 -2.94 -1.99 11.40
C LEU A 18 -4.32 -1.40 11.69
N ALA A 19 -4.96 -0.84 10.68
CA ALA A 19 -6.27 -0.20 10.81
C ALA A 19 -7.01 -0.18 9.47
N GLN A 20 -8.33 -0.24 9.53
CA GLN A 20 -9.22 -0.06 8.40
C GLN A 20 -10.47 0.68 8.86
N GLN A 21 -10.63 1.91 8.38
CA GLN A 21 -11.76 2.78 8.67
C GLN A 21 -12.66 2.89 7.43
N ALA A 22 -13.94 2.57 7.59
CA ALA A 22 -14.94 2.76 6.55
C ALA A 22 -15.55 4.17 6.63
N TYR A 23 -15.90 4.71 5.47
CA TYR A 23 -16.59 5.97 5.24
C TYR A 23 -17.78 5.75 4.29
N PRO A 24 -18.74 6.69 4.23
CA PRO A 24 -19.84 6.63 3.26
C PRO A 24 -19.36 6.41 1.82
N GLU A 25 -20.26 5.87 0.99
CA GLU A 25 -19.99 5.63 -0.43
C GLU A 25 -18.83 4.64 -0.70
N HIS A 26 -18.68 3.63 0.17
CA HIS A 26 -17.70 2.56 0.05
C HIS A 26 -16.24 3.06 -0.02
N GLN A 27 -15.94 4.12 0.72
CA GLN A 27 -14.59 4.65 0.88
C GLN A 27 -13.93 4.10 2.13
N TYR A 28 -12.64 3.82 2.06
CA TYR A 28 -11.87 3.22 3.13
C TYR A 28 -10.51 3.90 3.25
N VAL A 29 -10.10 4.15 4.49
CA VAL A 29 -8.71 4.46 4.82
C VAL A 29 -8.12 3.26 5.53
N ILE A 30 -7.03 2.73 4.99
CA ILE A 30 -6.27 1.65 5.63
C ILE A 30 -4.90 2.16 6.06
N ARG A 31 -4.37 1.60 7.14
CA ARG A 31 -2.99 1.78 7.58
C ARG A 31 -2.24 0.46 7.51
N LEU A 32 -1.10 0.45 6.82
CA LEU A 32 -0.26 -0.72 6.63
C LEU A 32 1.10 -0.48 7.29
N HIS A 33 1.56 -1.44 8.10
CA HIS A 33 2.94 -1.43 8.58
C HIS A 33 3.87 -1.90 7.46
N ALA A 34 4.51 -0.95 6.78
CA ALA A 34 5.35 -1.17 5.61
C ALA A 34 6.60 -0.29 5.73
N PRO A 35 7.54 -0.62 6.63
CA PRO A 35 8.63 0.27 7.03
C PRO A 35 9.56 0.66 5.89
N LYS A 36 9.83 -0.23 4.92
CA LYS A 36 10.70 0.12 3.78
C LYS A 36 9.98 1.09 2.84
N CYS A 37 8.70 0.82 2.59
CA CYS A 37 7.86 1.67 1.79
C CYS A 37 7.71 3.07 2.41
N ALA A 38 7.40 3.12 3.71
CA ALA A 38 7.22 4.36 4.46
C ALA A 38 8.50 5.22 4.51
N ALA A 39 9.66 4.59 4.69
CA ALA A 39 10.94 5.30 4.75
C ALA A 39 11.32 5.98 3.42
N ALA A 40 10.87 5.43 2.29
CA ALA A 40 11.22 5.93 0.96
C ALA A 40 10.08 6.73 0.29
N ALA A 41 8.88 6.74 0.86
CA ALA A 41 7.71 7.38 0.25
C ALA A 41 7.88 8.91 0.14
N THR A 42 7.57 9.45 -1.03
CA THR A 42 7.51 10.89 -1.30
C THR A 42 6.10 11.31 -1.72
N PRO A 43 5.72 12.59 -1.56
CA PRO A 43 4.42 13.07 -2.05
C PRO A 43 4.25 12.73 -3.53
N GLY A 44 3.10 12.17 -3.91
CA GLY A 44 2.82 11.71 -5.29
C GLY A 44 3.20 10.25 -5.59
N SER A 45 3.87 9.56 -4.67
CA SER A 45 4.15 8.13 -4.81
C SER A 45 2.94 7.23 -4.54
N PHE A 46 2.98 6.00 -5.07
CA PHE A 46 1.93 5.00 -4.95
C PHE A 46 2.51 3.62 -4.62
N ALA A 47 1.65 2.70 -4.18
CA ALA A 47 2.00 1.31 -3.90
C ALA A 47 1.07 0.34 -4.65
N HIS A 48 1.60 -0.83 -4.98
CA HIS A 48 0.86 -1.93 -5.58
C HIS A 48 0.51 -2.97 -4.52
N LEU A 49 -0.77 -3.11 -4.18
CA LEU A 49 -1.25 -4.05 -3.18
C LEU A 49 -1.73 -5.37 -3.80
N SER A 50 -1.33 -6.50 -3.22
CA SER A 50 -2.04 -7.77 -3.42
C SER A 50 -3.24 -7.82 -2.47
N CYS A 51 -4.44 -7.62 -2.99
CA CYS A 51 -5.67 -7.51 -2.17
C CYS A 51 -6.25 -8.87 -1.74
N ASP A 52 -5.94 -9.94 -2.47
CA ASP A 52 -6.42 -11.30 -2.21
C ASP A 52 -5.48 -12.30 -2.91
N PRO A 53 -5.09 -13.41 -2.27
CA PRO A 53 -4.25 -14.45 -2.89
C PRO A 53 -4.82 -15.05 -4.18
N MET A 54 -6.14 -15.08 -4.32
CA MET A 54 -6.84 -15.60 -5.50
C MET A 54 -6.91 -14.60 -6.65
N LEU A 55 -6.52 -13.34 -6.44
CA LEU A 55 -6.56 -12.28 -7.44
C LEU A 55 -5.14 -11.89 -7.89
N PRO A 56 -4.67 -12.34 -9.07
CA PRO A 56 -3.26 -12.24 -9.46
C PRO A 56 -2.77 -10.81 -9.69
N MET A 57 -3.65 -9.89 -10.08
CA MET A 57 -3.27 -8.51 -10.39
C MET A 57 -3.22 -7.64 -9.14
N ARG A 58 -2.11 -6.94 -8.91
CA ARG A 58 -2.00 -5.96 -7.83
C ARG A 58 -2.78 -4.69 -8.15
N ARG A 59 -3.21 -3.98 -7.12
CA ARG A 59 -3.99 -2.73 -7.25
C ARG A 59 -3.06 -1.55 -6.99
N PRO A 60 -2.81 -0.68 -7.99
CA PRO A 60 -2.06 0.55 -7.78
C PRO A 60 -2.92 1.52 -6.98
N LEU A 61 -2.43 1.95 -5.82
CA LEU A 61 -3.12 2.88 -4.94
C LEU A 61 -2.14 3.95 -4.45
N SER A 62 -2.55 5.21 -4.53
CA SER A 62 -1.74 6.34 -4.06
C SER A 62 -1.52 6.26 -2.55
N ILE A 63 -0.31 6.62 -2.12
CA ILE A 63 0.00 6.75 -0.70
C ILE A 63 -0.60 8.10 -0.24
N MET A 64 -1.55 8.04 0.69
CA MET A 64 -2.19 9.22 1.27
C MET A 64 -1.27 9.88 2.29
N ARG A 65 -0.67 9.09 3.18
CA ARG A 65 0.28 9.53 4.22
C ARG A 65 1.34 8.45 4.44
N ALA A 66 2.50 8.86 4.91
CA ALA A 66 3.54 7.95 5.37
C ALA A 66 4.18 8.51 6.64
N ASP A 67 4.57 7.63 7.55
CA ASP A 67 5.36 7.94 8.73
C ASP A 67 6.58 7.01 8.74
N ALA A 68 7.75 7.57 8.40
CA ALA A 68 8.99 6.82 8.32
C ALA A 68 9.48 6.35 9.71
N ALA A 69 9.21 7.12 10.76
CA ALA A 69 9.66 6.78 12.12
C ALA A 69 8.79 5.67 12.72
N ALA A 70 7.48 5.72 12.50
CA ALA A 70 6.54 4.71 12.95
C ALA A 70 6.36 3.54 11.96
N GLY A 71 6.95 3.61 10.77
CA GLY A 71 7.03 2.50 9.81
C GLY A 71 5.73 2.18 9.08
N TRP A 72 4.79 3.14 8.95
CA TRP A 72 3.49 2.88 8.33
C TRP A 72 3.17 3.83 7.17
N ILE A 73 2.33 3.34 6.27
CA ILE A 73 1.69 4.13 5.21
C ILE A 73 0.16 4.07 5.37
N GLU A 74 -0.52 5.11 4.94
CA GLU A 74 -1.98 5.14 4.80
C GLU A 74 -2.38 5.26 3.35
N ILE A 75 -3.45 4.55 2.98
CA ILE A 75 -4.01 4.54 1.63
C ILE A 75 -5.52 4.79 1.75
N LEU A 76 -6.00 5.75 0.98
CA LEU A 76 -7.43 5.99 0.74
C LEU A 76 -7.84 5.29 -0.55
N TYR A 77 -8.92 4.51 -0.53
CA TYR A 77 -9.50 3.94 -1.72
C TYR A 77 -11.02 3.91 -1.66
N LYS A 78 -11.66 3.86 -2.82
CA LYS A 78 -13.08 3.52 -2.98
C LYS A 78 -13.19 2.14 -3.59
N ILE A 79 -14.14 1.32 -3.14
CA ILE A 79 -14.38 0.01 -3.75
C ILE A 79 -14.81 0.20 -5.21
N VAL A 80 -13.90 -0.17 -6.13
CA VAL A 80 -14.17 -0.28 -7.56
C VAL A 80 -13.68 -1.65 -8.02
N GLY A 81 -14.63 -2.56 -8.25
CA GLY A 81 -14.35 -3.93 -8.68
C GLY A 81 -13.92 -4.89 -7.56
N PRO A 82 -13.67 -6.16 -7.91
CA PRO A 82 -13.53 -7.26 -6.94
C PRO A 82 -12.27 -7.17 -6.08
N GLY A 83 -11.20 -6.55 -6.58
CA GLY A 83 -9.94 -6.42 -5.83
C GLY A 83 -10.10 -5.60 -4.56
N LEU A 84 -10.65 -4.39 -4.69
CA LEU A 84 -10.85 -3.50 -3.55
C LEU A 84 -12.02 -3.96 -2.66
N ALA A 85 -12.98 -4.70 -3.21
CA ALA A 85 -14.02 -5.37 -2.43
C ALA A 85 -13.48 -6.53 -1.58
N ALA A 86 -12.41 -7.21 -2.03
CA ALA A 86 -11.72 -8.21 -1.23
C ALA A 86 -10.84 -7.54 -0.16
N LEU A 87 -10.12 -6.48 -0.52
CA LEU A 87 -9.33 -5.69 0.42
C LEU A 87 -10.18 -5.16 1.60
N SER A 88 -11.38 -4.64 1.31
CA SER A 88 -12.28 -4.10 2.34
C SER A 88 -12.78 -5.12 3.35
N LYS A 89 -12.59 -6.43 3.08
CA LYS A 89 -13.01 -7.53 3.95
C LYS A 89 -11.84 -8.11 4.75
N GLN A 90 -10.61 -7.65 4.52
CA GLN A 90 -9.44 -8.11 5.25
C GLN A 90 -9.53 -7.65 6.71
N PRO A 91 -9.29 -8.53 7.70
CA PRO A 91 -9.30 -8.16 9.10
C PRO A 91 -8.03 -7.37 9.47
N VAL A 92 -8.12 -6.51 10.49
CA VAL A 92 -6.92 -5.94 11.13
C VAL A 92 -6.03 -7.08 11.63
N GLY A 93 -4.72 -6.93 11.46
CA GLY A 93 -3.72 -7.98 11.69
C GLY A 93 -3.46 -8.88 10.48
N ALA A 94 -4.24 -8.76 9.39
CA ALA A 94 -3.96 -9.49 8.16
C ALA A 94 -2.66 -9.00 7.49
N THR A 95 -1.96 -9.92 6.84
CA THR A 95 -0.77 -9.61 6.05
C THR A 95 -1.12 -9.39 4.59
N LEU A 96 -0.64 -8.26 4.03
CA LEU A 96 -0.81 -7.88 2.64
C LEU A 96 0.55 -7.66 1.98
N SER A 97 0.76 -8.20 0.78
CA SER A 97 1.98 -7.91 0.03
C SER A 97 1.90 -6.49 -0.55
N VAL A 98 2.80 -5.61 -0.11
CA VAL A 98 2.97 -4.25 -0.58
C VAL A 98 4.20 -4.18 -1.48
N MET A 99 4.02 -3.62 -2.67
CA MET A 99 5.13 -3.26 -3.56
C MET A 99 5.19 -1.73 -3.71
N GLY A 100 6.21 -1.10 -3.16
CA GLY A 100 6.32 0.37 -3.17
C GLY A 100 7.51 0.92 -2.38
N PRO A 101 7.65 2.26 -2.34
CA PRO A 101 6.87 3.21 -3.13
C PRO A 101 7.26 3.16 -4.62
N ILE A 102 6.36 3.60 -5.49
CA ILE A 102 6.55 3.73 -6.93
C ILE A 102 6.20 5.16 -7.35
N GLY A 103 6.91 5.69 -8.34
CA GLY A 103 6.75 7.07 -8.82
C GLY A 103 7.88 7.98 -8.34
N ARG A 104 7.94 9.20 -8.91
CA ARG A 104 8.97 10.22 -8.57
C ARG A 104 8.41 11.42 -7.82
N GLY A 105 7.13 11.36 -7.44
CA GLY A 105 6.36 12.50 -6.98
C GLY A 105 5.82 13.34 -8.12
#